data_AF-I5AZ69-F1
#
_entry.id   AF-I5AZ69-F1
#
_cell.length_a   1.000
_cell.length_b   1.000
_cell.length_c   1.000
_cell.angle_alpha   90.00
_cell.angle_beta   90.00
_cell.angle_gamma   90.00
#
_symmetry.space_group_name_H-M   'P 1'
#
loop_
_entity.id
_entity.type
_entity.pdbx_description
1 polymer ?
#
loop_
_entity_poly.entity_id
_entity_poly.type
_entity_poly.pdbx_seq_one_letter_code
_entity_poly.pdbx_strand_id
1 'polypeptide(L)'
;MKKYIALIITALITALILLPCIAISQETPAASSASGAAAQTLGKADDSSTFEAEAQQNTLEILRSIVKSKATLKQRMDEKKQAMDKASSETERQYLNEELAALDKQMADAVTDFEMTATGVEIGRFVAKKKERFDWKDELLSLAEPGIMELKRLTVKARHKSKLNDELANYQELLPVAIKARTRVESLLSQTEDQALVTALKDILPEYKGIESQIKNKVDLVQLKLEEIKRQEASVIDSTQDSVKRFFRTRGLYLFLAILACIGVVLLIKGLYHTLIRLVPGYKLEYRPFHIRVLELVYRLMMLVLTVLAVMAVFYFVEDWVLLSLTIIFIMGVVWATKYTLPMYLDKSKLMLNVGAVREGERMIYQGVAWRVKNINFHTLLENPDLGITLRIPIMELIGKTSRRCDPHESWFPCRKNDWVILSDGTRGGVTHLSHETVELVLRGGAKKTYQTADFLAMTPLNLSVNFRIKVPFGIGYGHQKDATTTIPELLSAFIQEQIEKEGYADDLLNLRVEFAQAGASSLDLVVITDFKGSQAPVYNRLTRSIQRWCVDAASQYNWDIPFPQIAVHLPGDSVMS
;
A
#
# COMPACT_ATOMS: atom_id res chain seq x y z
N MET A 1 11.31 -32.11 26.82
CA MET A 1 11.11 -30.67 26.52
C MET A 1 11.74 -29.74 27.56
N LYS A 2 11.17 -29.52 28.76
CA LYS A 2 11.62 -28.48 29.74
C LYS A 2 13.15 -28.31 29.90
N LYS A 3 13.93 -29.39 30.10
CA LYS A 3 15.40 -29.32 30.23
C LYS A 3 16.12 -28.67 29.03
N TYR A 4 15.65 -28.91 27.79
CA TYR A 4 16.24 -28.32 26.59
C TYR A 4 15.90 -26.83 26.43
N ILE A 5 14.68 -26.43 26.85
CA ILE A 5 14.26 -25.03 26.83
C ILE A 5 15.13 -24.21 27.80
N ALA A 6 15.39 -24.73 29.00
CA ALA A 6 16.30 -24.10 29.96
C ALA A 6 17.72 -23.94 29.39
N LEU A 7 18.26 -24.98 28.74
CA LEU A 7 19.62 -24.97 28.17
C LEU A 7 19.76 -23.97 27.00
N ILE A 8 18.71 -23.80 26.19
CA ILE A 8 18.64 -22.76 25.15
C ILE A 8 18.59 -21.36 25.78
N ILE A 9 17.80 -21.16 26.83
CA ILE A 9 17.72 -19.87 27.53
C ILE A 9 19.07 -19.50 28.15
N THR A 10 19.77 -20.43 28.81
CA THR A 10 21.11 -20.15 29.36
C THR A 10 22.11 -19.80 28.27
N ALA A 11 22.10 -20.50 27.13
CA ALA A 11 22.98 -20.19 26.00
C ALA A 11 22.70 -18.79 25.41
N LEU A 12 21.42 -18.41 25.29
CA LEU A 12 21.01 -17.08 24.82
C LEU A 12 21.48 -15.97 25.76
N ILE A 13 21.40 -16.18 27.07
CA ILE A 13 21.87 -15.23 28.09
C ILE A 13 23.40 -15.09 28.04
N THR A 14 24.16 -16.19 27.96
CA THR A 14 25.63 -16.12 27.87
C THR A 14 26.13 -15.43 26.61
N ALA A 15 25.40 -15.54 25.50
CA ALA A 15 25.77 -14.84 24.25
C ALA A 15 25.55 -13.32 24.33
N LEU A 16 24.60 -12.85 25.14
CA LEU A 16 24.28 -11.42 25.29
C LEU A 16 25.32 -10.64 26.11
N ILE A 17 26.18 -11.35 26.85
CA ILE A 17 27.14 -10.77 27.81
C ILE A 17 28.55 -10.58 27.22
N LEU A 18 28.84 -11.16 26.04
CA LEU A 18 30.19 -11.26 25.47
C LEU A 18 30.53 -10.23 24.35
N LEU A 19 29.71 -9.19 24.18
CA LEU A 19 30.07 -7.97 23.44
C LEU A 19 29.97 -6.78 24.40
N PRO A 20 31.09 -6.33 25.01
CA PRO A 20 32.00 -5.47 24.26
C PRO A 20 33.51 -5.64 24.58
N CYS A 21 34.32 -5.83 23.56
CA CYS A 21 35.77 -5.59 23.58
C CYS A 21 36.27 -5.36 22.14
N ILE A 22 37.41 -4.67 21.98
CA ILE A 22 37.93 -4.04 20.73
C ILE A 22 37.20 -2.71 20.41
N ALA A 23 37.86 -1.58 20.14
CA ALA A 23 39.21 -1.06 20.48
C ALA A 23 39.19 0.45 20.16
N ILE A 24 40.01 1.27 20.83
CA ILE A 24 40.11 2.72 20.56
C ILE A 24 41.52 3.05 20.04
N SER A 25 41.59 3.75 18.90
CA SER A 25 42.77 4.52 18.47
C SER A 25 42.33 5.87 17.89
N GLN A 26 43.14 6.90 18.13
CA GLN A 26 42.94 8.28 17.63
C GLN A 26 43.87 8.54 16.44
N GLU A 27 43.52 9.48 15.54
CA GLU A 27 44.52 10.33 14.85
C GLU A 27 43.91 11.54 14.11
N THR A 28 44.73 12.58 13.91
CA THR A 28 44.44 13.93 13.34
C THR A 28 45.77 14.72 13.18
N PRO A 29 45.87 15.84 12.43
CA PRO A 29 45.20 16.27 11.17
C PRO A 29 46.11 17.06 10.16
N ALA A 30 45.58 17.41 8.97
CA ALA A 30 46.05 18.49 8.05
C ALA A 30 44.87 18.89 7.10
N ALA A 31 44.50 20.14 6.75
CA ALA A 31 45.18 21.29 6.11
C ALA A 31 45.36 21.13 4.56
N SER A 32 45.06 22.09 3.65
CA SER A 32 44.53 23.48 3.72
C SER A 32 43.96 24.00 2.36
N SER A 33 43.35 25.23 2.33
CA SER A 33 43.22 26.19 1.17
C SER A 33 42.43 25.80 -0.11
N ALA A 34 41.92 26.65 -1.04
CA ALA A 34 41.57 28.11 -1.19
C ALA A 34 40.98 28.32 -2.65
N SER A 35 40.42 29.45 -3.16
CA SER A 35 39.59 30.60 -2.68
C SER A 35 39.12 31.48 -3.89
N GLY A 36 38.01 32.24 -3.83
CA GLY A 36 37.51 33.22 -4.84
C GLY A 36 35.96 33.39 -4.86
N ALA A 37 35.29 34.55 -4.92
CA ALA A 37 35.41 35.85 -5.63
C ALA A 37 34.70 35.86 -7.03
N ALA A 38 33.98 36.90 -7.51
CA ALA A 38 33.64 38.26 -7.04
C ALA A 38 32.23 38.72 -7.53
N ALA A 39 31.91 40.03 -7.57
CA ALA A 39 30.57 40.59 -7.87
C ALA A 39 30.58 41.97 -8.60
N GLN A 40 29.37 42.54 -8.84
CA GLN A 40 29.00 43.93 -9.21
C GLN A 40 28.57 44.26 -10.66
N THR A 41 27.60 45.18 -10.77
CA THR A 41 27.42 46.20 -11.83
C THR A 41 26.37 47.24 -11.38
N LEU A 42 26.44 48.50 -11.85
CA LEU A 42 25.57 49.61 -11.39
C LEU A 42 25.46 50.76 -12.42
N GLY A 43 24.33 51.48 -12.42
CA GLY A 43 24.05 52.71 -13.20
C GLY A 43 22.53 52.91 -13.37
N LYS A 44 21.97 54.03 -13.88
CA LYS A 44 22.45 55.41 -14.14
C LYS A 44 21.19 56.27 -14.44
N ALA A 45 21.11 57.55 -14.05
CA ALA A 45 20.02 58.46 -14.45
C ALA A 45 20.48 59.94 -14.36
N ASP A 46 19.81 60.85 -15.10
CA ASP A 46 20.13 62.30 -15.21
C ASP A 46 18.91 63.10 -15.74
N ASP A 47 19.04 64.43 -15.85
CA ASP A 47 18.16 65.44 -16.49
C ASP A 47 16.70 65.65 -15.99
N SER A 48 16.43 66.80 -15.32
CA SER A 48 15.05 67.31 -15.10
C SER A 48 14.94 68.80 -14.64
N SER A 49 15.81 69.72 -15.07
CA SER A 49 16.01 71.02 -14.40
C SER A 49 15.18 72.24 -14.89
N THR A 50 14.59 72.22 -16.10
CA THR A 50 14.06 73.46 -16.70
C THR A 50 12.61 73.83 -16.30
N PHE A 51 11.81 72.86 -15.85
CA PHE A 51 10.36 73.07 -15.63
C PHE A 51 10.00 73.63 -14.24
N GLU A 52 10.96 73.71 -13.30
CA GLU A 52 10.66 74.05 -11.90
C GLU A 52 10.55 75.57 -11.65
N ALA A 53 11.19 76.41 -12.47
CA ALA A 53 11.33 77.84 -12.21
C ALA A 53 10.00 78.62 -12.24
N GLU A 54 9.17 78.43 -13.26
CA GLU A 54 7.88 79.13 -13.39
C GLU A 54 6.90 78.75 -12.26
N ALA A 55 6.92 77.48 -11.84
CA ALA A 55 6.10 76.98 -10.74
C ALA A 55 6.55 77.54 -9.37
N GLN A 56 7.84 77.79 -9.18
CA GLN A 56 8.38 78.41 -7.96
C GLN A 56 7.92 79.86 -7.83
N GLN A 57 7.91 80.64 -8.92
CA GLN A 57 7.53 82.05 -8.88
C GLN A 57 6.05 82.26 -8.49
N ASN A 58 5.13 81.46 -9.02
CA ASN A 58 3.72 81.45 -8.58
C ASN A 58 3.59 80.99 -7.11
N THR A 59 4.42 80.06 -6.65
CA THR A 59 4.44 79.65 -5.23
C THR A 59 4.83 80.81 -4.31
N LEU A 60 5.79 81.65 -4.72
CA LEU A 60 6.23 82.82 -3.93
C LEU A 60 5.14 83.89 -3.78
N GLU A 61 4.33 84.15 -4.81
CA GLU A 61 3.21 85.10 -4.69
C GLU A 61 2.14 84.60 -3.71
N ILE A 62 1.80 83.31 -3.78
CA ILE A 62 0.88 82.68 -2.82
C ILE A 62 1.45 82.80 -1.40
N LEU A 63 2.73 82.47 -1.18
CA LEU A 63 3.38 82.58 0.14
C LEU A 63 3.40 84.02 0.68
N ARG A 64 3.67 85.03 -0.16
CA ARG A 64 3.54 86.45 0.22
C ARG A 64 2.10 86.79 0.63
N SER A 65 1.10 86.29 -0.09
CA SER A 65 -0.31 86.50 0.27
C SER A 65 -0.66 85.90 1.64
N ILE A 66 -0.13 84.71 1.95
CA ILE A 66 -0.35 84.03 3.24
C ILE A 66 0.40 84.76 4.37
N VAL A 67 1.64 85.24 4.17
CA VAL A 67 2.36 86.07 5.15
C VAL A 67 1.61 87.37 5.43
N LYS A 68 1.10 88.05 4.40
CA LYS A 68 0.27 89.24 4.55
C LYS A 68 -1.06 88.95 5.26
N SER A 69 -1.67 87.79 5.00
CA SER A 69 -2.85 87.31 5.73
C SER A 69 -2.53 87.07 7.20
N LYS A 70 -1.49 86.32 7.53
CA LYS A 70 -1.00 86.06 8.91
C LYS A 70 -0.70 87.36 9.67
N ALA A 71 -0.09 88.35 9.00
CA ALA A 71 0.15 89.68 9.58
C ALA A 71 -1.18 90.42 9.87
N THR A 72 -2.15 90.38 8.95
CA THR A 72 -3.46 91.01 9.10
C THR A 72 -4.32 90.32 10.16
N LEU A 73 -4.29 88.99 10.24
CA LEU A 73 -4.93 88.19 11.29
C LEU A 73 -4.33 88.51 12.65
N LYS A 74 -2.99 88.55 12.77
CA LYS A 74 -2.32 88.95 14.01
C LYS A 74 -2.70 90.37 14.44
N GLN A 75 -2.71 91.33 13.52
CA GLN A 75 -3.16 92.69 13.83
C GLN A 75 -4.60 92.69 14.37
N ARG A 76 -5.53 91.98 13.72
CA ARG A 76 -6.92 91.85 14.20
C ARG A 76 -7.01 91.18 15.57
N MET A 77 -6.21 90.14 15.84
CA MET A 77 -6.16 89.49 17.16
C MET A 77 -5.66 90.45 18.23
N ASP A 78 -4.64 91.25 17.94
CA ASP A 78 -4.07 92.20 18.90
C ASP A 78 -4.98 93.42 19.09
N GLU A 79 -5.70 93.87 18.06
CA GLU A 79 -6.82 94.83 18.16
C GLU A 79 -7.98 94.30 19.02
N LYS A 80 -8.40 93.03 18.81
CA LYS A 80 -9.49 92.40 19.57
C LYS A 80 -9.10 92.14 21.03
N LYS A 81 -7.85 91.80 21.32
CA LYS A 81 -7.32 91.74 22.70
C LYS A 81 -7.38 93.11 23.36
N GLN A 82 -6.88 94.16 22.70
CA GLN A 82 -6.97 95.54 23.22
C GLN A 82 -8.41 96.06 23.37
N ALA A 83 -9.36 95.53 22.59
CA ALA A 83 -10.79 95.79 22.78
C ALA A 83 -11.33 95.04 24.01
N MET A 84 -10.96 93.77 24.19
CA MET A 84 -11.36 92.95 25.35
C MET A 84 -10.86 93.51 26.68
N ASP A 85 -9.64 94.08 26.70
CA ASP A 85 -9.05 94.77 27.85
C ASP A 85 -9.83 96.06 28.23
N LYS A 86 -10.52 96.67 27.26
CA LYS A 86 -11.31 97.91 27.44
C LYS A 86 -12.82 97.66 27.57
N ALA A 87 -13.28 96.46 27.22
CA ALA A 87 -14.68 96.06 27.27
C ALA A 87 -15.23 96.17 28.70
N SER A 88 -16.41 96.76 28.82
CA SER A 88 -17.04 97.09 30.11
C SER A 88 -18.16 96.13 30.50
N SER A 89 -18.66 95.32 29.56
CA SER A 89 -19.65 94.27 29.83
C SER A 89 -19.04 92.87 29.76
N GLU A 90 -19.54 91.95 30.59
CA GLU A 90 -19.12 90.54 30.58
C GLU A 90 -19.56 89.82 29.29
N THR A 91 -20.75 90.16 28.77
CA THR A 91 -21.24 89.67 27.47
C THR A 91 -20.40 90.13 26.28
N GLU A 92 -19.84 91.34 26.35
CA GLU A 92 -18.95 91.91 25.33
C GLU A 92 -17.61 91.16 25.30
N ARG A 93 -17.09 90.77 26.48
CA ARG A 93 -15.88 89.92 26.59
C ARG A 93 -16.12 88.48 26.11
N GLN A 94 -17.31 87.90 26.31
CA GLN A 94 -17.61 86.57 25.79
C GLN A 94 -17.62 86.56 24.25
N TYR A 95 -18.30 87.53 23.63
CA TYR A 95 -18.31 87.69 22.16
C TYR A 95 -16.88 87.86 21.59
N LEU A 96 -16.06 88.72 22.22
CA LEU A 96 -14.67 88.93 21.80
C LEU A 96 -13.78 87.67 21.98
N ASN A 97 -14.06 86.81 22.95
CA ASN A 97 -13.34 85.54 23.12
C ASN A 97 -13.71 84.51 22.05
N GLU A 98 -14.97 84.39 21.66
CA GLU A 98 -15.38 83.51 20.55
C GLU A 98 -14.78 83.98 19.21
N GLU A 99 -14.75 85.29 18.98
CA GLU A 99 -14.13 85.89 17.80
C GLU A 99 -12.60 85.73 17.81
N LEU A 100 -11.95 85.82 18.97
CA LEU A 100 -10.52 85.51 19.13
C LEU A 100 -10.23 84.02 18.87
N ALA A 101 -11.02 83.09 19.40
CA ALA A 101 -10.85 81.66 19.14
C ALA A 101 -11.04 81.30 17.65
N ALA A 102 -11.95 81.99 16.96
CA ALA A 102 -12.11 81.87 15.51
C ALA A 102 -10.88 82.41 14.75
N LEU A 103 -10.29 83.52 15.20
CA LEU A 103 -9.06 84.09 14.63
C LEU A 103 -7.82 83.22 14.91
N ASP A 104 -7.67 82.67 16.12
CA ASP A 104 -6.61 81.71 16.46
C ASP A 104 -6.69 80.46 15.56
N LYS A 105 -7.90 79.94 15.31
CA LYS A 105 -8.09 78.85 14.35
C LYS A 105 -7.68 79.27 12.93
N GLN A 106 -8.15 80.41 12.43
CA GLN A 106 -7.76 80.93 11.10
C GLN A 106 -6.24 81.14 11.00
N MET A 107 -5.57 81.53 12.08
CA MET A 107 -4.13 81.67 12.14
C MET A 107 -3.41 80.32 12.11
N ALA A 108 -3.93 79.29 12.80
CA ALA A 108 -3.40 77.93 12.74
C ALA A 108 -3.61 77.27 11.37
N ASP A 109 -4.79 77.44 10.77
CA ASP A 109 -5.08 77.03 9.40
C ASP A 109 -4.10 77.73 8.42
N ALA A 110 -3.92 79.05 8.53
CA ALA A 110 -2.97 79.82 7.70
C ALA A 110 -1.48 79.51 7.96
N VAL A 111 -1.12 79.00 9.14
CA VAL A 111 0.23 78.45 9.40
C VAL A 111 0.40 77.12 8.67
N THR A 112 -0.59 76.24 8.75
CA THR A 112 -0.61 74.94 8.08
C THR A 112 -0.55 75.11 6.55
N ASP A 113 -1.33 76.03 5.98
CA ASP A 113 -1.31 76.36 4.56
C ASP A 113 0.03 76.95 4.12
N PHE A 114 0.67 77.78 4.97
CA PHE A 114 2.00 78.32 4.68
C PHE A 114 3.06 77.20 4.61
N GLU A 115 3.08 76.30 5.58
CA GLU A 115 4.01 75.17 5.63
C GLU A 115 3.77 74.17 4.50
N MET A 116 2.51 73.82 4.22
CA MET A 116 2.14 72.94 3.11
C MET A 116 2.50 73.56 1.75
N THR A 117 2.34 74.88 1.58
CA THR A 117 2.72 75.59 0.33
C THR A 117 4.24 75.71 0.19
N ALA A 118 4.96 76.02 1.26
CA ALA A 118 6.42 76.20 1.25
C ALA A 118 7.18 74.87 1.04
N THR A 119 6.70 73.79 1.67
CA THR A 119 7.33 72.46 1.57
C THR A 119 6.80 71.64 0.40
N GLY A 120 5.54 71.85 0.00
CA GLY A 120 4.84 71.05 -1.01
C GLY A 120 4.48 69.64 -0.55
N VAL A 121 4.28 69.43 0.77
CA VAL A 121 4.03 68.11 1.37
C VAL A 121 2.88 68.17 2.38
N GLU A 122 2.02 67.15 2.38
CA GLU A 122 1.02 66.95 3.44
C GLU A 122 1.69 66.56 4.77
N ILE A 123 1.66 67.49 5.73
CA ILE A 123 2.28 67.35 7.07
C ILE A 123 1.77 66.10 7.81
N GLY A 124 0.53 65.66 7.52
CA GLY A 124 -0.08 64.45 8.07
C GLY A 124 0.68 63.14 7.81
N ARG A 125 1.62 63.09 6.85
CA ARG A 125 2.48 61.90 6.63
C ARG A 125 3.54 61.69 7.72
N PHE A 126 3.91 62.72 8.49
CA PHE A 126 4.96 62.62 9.51
C PHE A 126 4.44 62.28 10.92
N VAL A 127 3.12 62.39 11.16
CA VAL A 127 2.51 62.14 12.48
C VAL A 127 2.18 60.64 12.64
N ALA A 128 3.12 59.89 13.25
CA ALA A 128 3.02 58.45 13.41
C ALA A 128 1.82 58.01 14.30
N LYS A 129 0.78 57.44 13.69
CA LYS A 129 -0.35 56.81 14.41
C LYS A 129 0.12 55.60 15.23
N LYS A 130 -0.03 55.71 16.55
CA LYS A 130 0.28 54.66 17.53
C LYS A 130 -0.72 53.50 17.40
N LYS A 131 -0.23 52.28 17.13
CA LYS A 131 -1.05 51.03 17.18
C LYS A 131 -0.90 50.35 18.54
N GLU A 132 -1.98 49.72 18.99
CA GLU A 132 -2.06 49.07 20.30
C GLU A 132 -1.65 47.58 20.29
N ARG A 133 -1.89 46.90 21.42
CA ARG A 133 -1.21 45.68 21.85
C ARG A 133 -1.59 44.40 21.09
N PHE A 134 -0.63 43.48 21.04
CA PHE A 134 -0.80 42.07 20.73
C PHE A 134 -1.35 41.31 21.97
N ASP A 135 -2.07 40.22 21.74
CA ASP A 135 -2.95 39.57 22.75
C ASP A 135 -2.35 38.27 23.36
N TRP A 136 -2.71 37.97 24.61
CA TRP A 136 -1.94 37.15 25.56
C TRP A 136 -2.15 35.62 25.46
N LYS A 137 -2.27 35.07 24.25
CA LYS A 137 -2.56 33.63 24.02
C LYS A 137 -1.31 32.73 24.06
N ASP A 138 -0.48 32.87 25.10
CA ASP A 138 0.78 32.10 25.27
C ASP A 138 0.77 31.17 26.51
N GLU A 139 -0.28 31.20 27.34
CA GLU A 139 -0.34 30.47 28.63
C GLU A 139 -0.67 28.96 28.50
N LEU A 140 -1.14 28.51 27.32
CA LEU A 140 -1.51 27.11 27.04
C LEU A 140 -0.36 26.30 26.42
N LEU A 141 0.88 26.80 26.50
CA LEU A 141 2.04 26.30 25.74
C LEU A 141 3.16 25.68 26.62
N SER A 142 2.96 25.62 27.93
CA SER A 142 3.91 25.12 28.96
C SER A 142 4.13 23.60 28.99
N LEU A 143 3.43 22.81 28.16
CA LEU A 143 3.54 21.34 28.13
C LEU A 143 4.28 20.79 26.89
N ALA A 144 4.82 21.64 26.03
CA ALA A 144 5.53 21.25 24.80
C ALA A 144 6.89 21.99 24.64
N GLU A 145 7.42 22.48 25.75
CA GLU A 145 8.45 23.53 25.78
C GLU A 145 9.79 23.17 25.10
N PRO A 146 10.41 21.97 25.28
CA PRO A 146 11.72 21.68 24.69
C PRO A 146 11.72 21.67 23.16
N GLY A 147 10.69 21.09 22.53
CA GLY A 147 10.64 20.94 21.08
C GLY A 147 10.11 22.17 20.34
N ILE A 148 9.20 22.93 20.96
CA ILE A 148 8.66 24.15 20.34
C ILE A 148 9.63 25.33 20.46
N MET A 149 10.47 25.39 21.50
CA MET A 149 11.33 26.55 21.74
C MET A 149 12.36 26.80 20.62
N GLU A 150 12.90 25.78 19.95
CA GLU A 150 13.78 25.97 18.78
C GLU A 150 13.02 26.53 17.56
N LEU A 151 11.81 26.03 17.29
CA LEU A 151 10.95 26.53 16.21
C LEU A 151 10.43 27.94 16.49
N LYS A 152 10.08 28.25 17.75
CA LYS A 152 9.71 29.60 18.21
C LYS A 152 10.90 30.55 18.08
N ARG A 153 12.13 30.13 18.42
CA ARG A 153 13.37 30.91 18.21
C ARG A 153 13.63 31.25 16.75
N LEU A 154 13.52 30.28 15.83
CA LEU A 154 13.72 30.50 14.39
C LEU A 154 12.66 31.44 13.80
N THR A 155 11.38 31.22 14.13
CA THR A 155 10.28 32.06 13.63
C THR A 155 10.28 33.46 14.23
N VAL A 156 10.72 33.65 15.49
CA VAL A 156 10.91 34.97 16.09
C VAL A 156 12.01 35.76 15.37
N LYS A 157 13.17 35.15 15.07
CA LYS A 157 14.24 35.85 14.31
C LYS A 157 13.77 36.25 12.91
N ALA A 158 13.03 35.38 12.22
CA ALA A 158 12.44 35.70 10.91
C ALA A 158 11.42 36.85 10.97
N ARG A 159 10.49 36.84 11.95
CA ARG A 159 9.52 37.94 12.16
C ARG A 159 10.19 39.26 12.52
N HIS A 160 11.23 39.24 13.36
CA HIS A 160 11.99 40.43 13.73
C HIS A 160 12.72 41.03 12.51
N LYS A 161 13.30 40.18 11.65
CA LYS A 161 13.93 40.58 10.38
C LYS A 161 12.92 41.18 9.40
N SER A 162 11.72 40.62 9.29
CA SER A 162 10.61 41.22 8.53
C SER A 162 10.29 42.61 9.07
N LYS A 163 9.99 42.74 10.37
CA LYS A 163 9.63 44.02 10.99
C LYS A 163 10.70 45.11 10.79
N LEU A 164 11.99 44.75 10.83
CA LEU A 164 13.06 45.70 10.52
C LEU A 164 13.13 46.08 9.03
N ASN A 165 12.85 45.16 8.10
CA ASN A 165 12.70 45.52 6.68
C ASN A 165 11.47 46.42 6.46
N ASP A 166 10.36 46.13 7.13
CA ASP A 166 9.13 46.92 7.07
C ASP A 166 9.37 48.34 7.61
N GLU A 167 10.03 48.48 8.77
CA GLU A 167 10.46 49.76 9.32
C GLU A 167 11.45 50.50 8.40
N LEU A 168 12.41 49.78 7.80
CA LEU A 168 13.37 50.35 6.84
C LEU A 168 12.65 50.93 5.62
N ALA A 169 11.73 50.18 5.02
CA ALA A 169 10.96 50.62 3.85
C ALA A 169 10.12 51.88 4.15
N ASN A 170 9.44 51.92 5.30
CA ASN A 170 8.70 53.10 5.73
C ASN A 170 9.60 54.35 5.88
N TYR A 171 10.78 54.22 6.50
CA TYR A 171 11.70 55.37 6.61
C TYR A 171 12.37 55.71 5.27
N GLN A 172 12.57 54.76 4.37
CA GLN A 172 13.07 55.00 3.02
C GLN A 172 12.04 55.67 2.09
N GLU A 173 10.72 55.50 2.30
CA GLU A 173 9.69 56.30 1.62
C GLU A 173 9.65 57.74 2.16
N LEU A 174 9.79 57.93 3.48
CA LEU A 174 9.72 59.26 4.10
C LEU A 174 10.97 60.12 3.88
N LEU A 175 12.16 59.51 3.74
CA LEU A 175 13.43 60.24 3.55
C LEU A 175 13.45 61.17 2.32
N PRO A 176 13.12 60.72 1.08
CA PRO A 176 13.09 61.62 -0.08
C PRO A 176 12.02 62.70 0.04
N VAL A 177 10.92 62.46 0.76
CA VAL A 177 9.88 63.47 1.01
C VAL A 177 10.42 64.57 1.94
N ALA A 178 11.14 64.21 3.01
CA ALA A 178 11.78 65.18 3.90
C ALA A 178 12.90 65.98 3.19
N ILE A 179 13.73 65.32 2.37
CA ILE A 179 14.74 65.98 1.54
C ILE A 179 14.09 66.96 0.55
N LYS A 180 12.97 66.59 -0.09
CA LYS A 180 12.25 67.47 -1.01
C LYS A 180 11.66 68.68 -0.29
N ALA A 181 11.09 68.50 0.90
CA ALA A 181 10.58 69.58 1.73
C ALA A 181 11.69 70.59 2.11
N ARG A 182 12.84 70.13 2.62
CA ARG A 182 13.97 71.02 2.95
C ARG A 182 14.50 71.74 1.71
N THR A 183 14.79 71.02 0.63
CA THR A 183 15.35 71.61 -0.60
C THR A 183 14.43 72.66 -1.21
N ARG A 184 13.10 72.46 -1.16
CA ARG A 184 12.13 73.48 -1.63
C ARG A 184 12.10 74.72 -0.74
N VAL A 185 12.17 74.58 0.58
CA VAL A 185 12.26 75.74 1.50
C VAL A 185 13.59 76.49 1.30
N GLU A 186 14.70 75.78 1.07
CA GLU A 186 16.00 76.38 0.76
C GLU A 186 16.02 77.12 -0.60
N SER A 187 15.37 76.59 -1.64
CA SER A 187 15.28 77.27 -2.95
C SER A 187 14.36 78.50 -2.93
N LEU A 188 13.23 78.43 -2.22
CA LEU A 188 12.35 79.59 -2.03
C LEU A 188 13.05 80.70 -1.22
N LEU A 189 13.89 80.32 -0.25
CA LEU A 189 14.66 81.26 0.57
C LEU A 189 15.82 81.92 -0.21
N SER A 190 16.39 81.26 -1.22
CA SER A 190 17.42 81.86 -2.09
C SER A 190 16.86 82.75 -3.21
N GLN A 191 15.57 82.66 -3.51
CA GLN A 191 14.88 83.42 -4.57
C GLN A 191 14.05 84.63 -4.05
N THR A 192 14.07 84.90 -2.74
CA THR A 192 13.17 85.88 -2.11
C THR A 192 13.90 87.09 -1.54
N GLU A 193 13.58 88.28 -2.06
CA GLU A 193 14.04 89.58 -1.53
C GLU A 193 13.08 90.21 -0.50
N ASP A 194 11.92 89.60 -0.27
CA ASP A 194 10.91 90.07 0.70
C ASP A 194 11.32 89.70 2.13
N GLN A 195 11.77 90.70 2.89
CA GLN A 195 12.25 90.57 4.26
C GLN A 195 11.26 89.84 5.20
N ALA A 196 9.95 90.00 5.03
CA ALA A 196 8.95 89.35 5.88
C ALA A 196 8.81 87.86 5.56
N LEU A 197 8.84 87.50 4.26
CA LEU A 197 8.81 86.11 3.82
C LEU A 197 10.14 85.39 4.12
N VAL A 198 11.29 86.06 3.98
CA VAL A 198 12.60 85.54 4.39
C VAL A 198 12.63 85.17 5.87
N THR A 199 12.08 86.02 6.75
CA THR A 199 11.95 85.68 8.18
C THR A 199 11.09 84.43 8.38
N ALA A 200 9.88 84.40 7.82
CA ALA A 200 8.94 83.28 7.99
C ALA A 200 9.46 81.93 7.46
N LEU A 201 10.21 81.92 6.35
CA LEU A 201 10.84 80.70 5.82
C LEU A 201 12.05 80.27 6.68
N LYS A 202 12.80 81.22 7.22
CA LYS A 202 13.98 80.95 8.05
C LYS A 202 13.63 80.34 9.41
N ASP A 203 12.48 80.70 9.99
CA ASP A 203 11.99 80.13 11.25
C ASP A 203 11.62 78.63 11.11
N ILE A 204 11.10 78.23 9.94
CA ILE A 204 10.62 76.86 9.66
C ILE A 204 11.73 75.92 9.13
N LEU A 205 12.73 76.46 8.42
CA LEU A 205 13.88 75.69 7.91
C LEU A 205 14.59 74.77 8.94
N PRO A 206 14.88 75.18 10.19
CA PRO A 206 15.54 74.30 11.17
C PRO A 206 14.71 73.08 11.56
N GLU A 207 13.38 73.17 11.56
CA GLU A 207 12.51 72.05 11.91
C GLU A 207 12.54 70.95 10.84
N TYR A 208 12.35 71.30 9.57
CA TYR A 208 12.42 70.35 8.46
C TYR A 208 13.83 69.75 8.28
N LYS A 209 14.88 70.52 8.57
CA LYS A 209 16.26 70.01 8.64
C LYS A 209 16.47 69.03 9.81
N GLY A 210 15.80 69.25 10.94
CA GLY A 210 15.71 68.31 12.04
C GLY A 210 14.98 67.01 11.66
N ILE A 211 13.85 67.11 10.95
CA ILE A 211 13.06 65.97 10.47
C ILE A 211 13.87 65.10 9.49
N GLU A 212 14.57 65.69 8.51
CA GLU A 212 15.45 64.93 7.60
C GLU A 212 16.52 64.14 8.37
N SER A 213 17.23 64.82 9.30
CA SER A 213 18.27 64.21 10.13
C SER A 213 17.73 63.06 10.98
N GLN A 214 16.56 63.24 11.62
CA GLN A 214 15.92 62.18 12.40
C GLN A 214 15.50 60.96 11.57
N ILE A 215 15.00 61.16 10.35
CA ILE A 215 14.63 60.04 9.46
C ILE A 215 15.88 59.31 8.98
N LYS A 216 16.92 60.05 8.56
CA LYS A 216 18.21 59.47 8.12
C LYS A 216 18.86 58.63 9.21
N ASN A 217 18.99 59.16 10.43
CA ASN A 217 19.57 58.45 11.56
C ASN A 217 18.78 57.16 11.91
N LYS A 218 17.47 57.12 11.65
CA LYS A 218 16.64 55.90 11.82
C LYS A 218 16.88 54.88 10.71
N VAL A 219 17.05 55.32 9.45
CA VAL A 219 17.44 54.43 8.34
C VAL A 219 18.77 53.75 8.66
N ASP A 220 19.79 54.53 9.03
CA ASP A 220 21.14 54.03 9.32
C ASP A 220 21.14 53.03 10.50
N LEU A 221 20.40 53.34 11.57
CA LEU A 221 20.22 52.46 12.74
C LEU A 221 19.55 51.12 12.39
N VAL A 222 18.55 51.14 11.51
CA VAL A 222 17.82 49.92 11.10
C VAL A 222 18.66 49.08 10.14
N GLN A 223 19.42 49.71 9.23
CA GLN A 223 20.38 49.01 8.37
C GLN A 223 21.45 48.29 9.19
N LEU A 224 22.05 48.94 10.18
CA LEU A 224 23.08 48.34 11.04
C LEU A 224 22.56 47.09 11.79
N LYS A 225 21.33 47.15 12.31
CA LYS A 225 20.66 45.97 12.94
C LYS A 225 20.39 44.84 11.95
N LEU A 226 20.05 45.15 10.71
CA LEU A 226 19.87 44.15 9.65
C LEU A 226 21.20 43.52 9.22
N GLU A 227 22.30 44.26 9.22
CA GLU A 227 23.64 43.69 9.00
C GLU A 227 24.08 42.77 10.14
N GLU A 228 23.85 43.15 11.39
CA GLU A 228 24.14 42.29 12.55
C GLU A 228 23.40 40.95 12.44
N ILE A 229 22.10 40.99 12.12
CA ILE A 229 21.26 39.81 11.90
C ILE A 229 21.82 38.92 10.78
N LYS A 230 22.28 39.50 9.66
CA LYS A 230 22.92 38.78 8.54
C LYS A 230 24.25 38.14 8.94
N ARG A 231 25.13 38.85 9.66
CA ARG A 231 26.42 38.30 10.15
C ARG A 231 26.21 37.09 11.06
N GLN A 232 25.22 37.15 11.95
CA GLN A 232 24.82 36.02 12.79
C GLN A 232 24.24 34.83 12.00
N GLU A 233 23.64 35.05 10.83
CA GLU A 233 23.09 33.95 10.01
C GLU A 233 24.20 33.17 9.30
N ALA A 234 25.21 33.86 8.73
CA ALA A 234 26.35 33.22 8.08
C ALA A 234 27.08 32.25 9.04
N SER A 235 27.40 32.72 10.25
CA SER A 235 28.08 31.91 11.28
C SER A 235 27.31 30.65 11.71
N VAL A 236 26.00 30.57 11.49
CA VAL A 236 25.20 29.37 11.79
C VAL A 236 25.25 28.36 10.64
N ILE A 237 25.32 28.82 9.39
CA ILE A 237 25.39 27.95 8.21
C ILE A 237 26.72 27.19 8.20
N ASP A 238 27.85 27.88 8.41
CA ASP A 238 29.18 27.26 8.48
C ASP A 238 29.26 26.22 9.61
N SER A 239 28.73 26.57 10.79
CA SER A 239 28.63 25.68 11.95
C SER A 239 27.76 24.44 11.67
N THR A 240 26.71 24.58 10.86
CA THR A 240 25.83 23.47 10.48
C THR A 240 26.54 22.47 9.57
N GLN A 241 27.29 22.95 8.56
CA GLN A 241 28.05 22.07 7.67
C GLN A 241 29.10 21.24 8.43
N ASP A 242 29.81 21.88 9.36
CA ASP A 242 30.82 21.20 10.19
C ASP A 242 30.17 20.22 11.19
N SER A 243 29.00 20.56 11.73
CA SER A 243 28.19 19.68 12.58
C SER A 243 27.70 18.44 11.83
N VAL A 244 27.24 18.56 10.58
CA VAL A 244 26.86 17.42 9.74
C VAL A 244 28.05 16.51 9.42
N LYS A 245 29.22 17.10 9.13
CA LYS A 245 30.46 16.32 8.88
C LYS A 245 30.89 15.53 10.12
N ARG A 246 30.77 16.11 11.31
CA ARG A 246 31.00 15.43 12.61
C ARG A 246 29.92 14.37 12.89
N PHE A 247 28.64 14.65 12.60
CA PHE A 247 27.53 13.70 12.72
C PHE A 247 27.84 12.42 11.94
N PHE A 248 28.16 12.52 10.64
CA PHE A 248 28.47 11.34 9.82
C PHE A 248 29.76 10.63 10.27
N ARG A 249 30.82 11.34 10.67
CA ARG A 249 32.07 10.69 11.11
C ARG A 249 31.91 9.91 12.41
N THR A 250 31.20 10.47 13.39
CA THR A 250 31.04 9.83 14.71
C THR A 250 29.87 8.84 14.73
N ARG A 251 28.69 9.24 14.25
CA ARG A 251 27.46 8.43 14.33
C ARG A 251 27.33 7.43 13.18
N GLY A 252 27.98 7.67 12.04
CA GLY A 252 28.11 6.67 10.98
C GLY A 252 28.87 5.42 11.44
N LEU A 253 29.84 5.57 12.34
CA LEU A 253 30.53 4.44 12.97
C LEU A 253 29.61 3.66 13.91
N TYR A 254 28.73 4.34 14.67
CA TYR A 254 27.71 3.68 15.50
C TYR A 254 26.66 2.94 14.65
N LEU A 255 26.27 3.49 13.50
CA LEU A 255 25.38 2.86 12.54
C LEU A 255 26.04 1.61 11.91
N PHE A 256 27.33 1.69 11.56
CA PHE A 256 28.12 0.54 11.10
C PHE A 256 28.22 -0.56 12.18
N LEU A 257 28.46 -0.17 13.44
CA LEU A 257 28.50 -1.11 14.58
C LEU A 257 27.15 -1.82 14.78
N ALA A 258 26.03 -1.10 14.62
CA ALA A 258 24.68 -1.68 14.68
C ALA A 258 24.43 -2.67 13.53
N ILE A 259 24.92 -2.39 12.31
CA ILE A 259 24.85 -3.33 11.18
C ILE A 259 25.68 -4.59 11.47
N LEU A 260 26.88 -4.45 12.05
CA LEU A 260 27.75 -5.56 12.43
C LEU A 260 27.08 -6.44 13.51
N ALA A 261 26.48 -5.82 14.53
CA ALA A 261 25.69 -6.52 15.56
C ALA A 261 24.50 -7.30 14.96
N CYS A 262 23.75 -6.70 14.03
CA CYS A 262 22.69 -7.38 13.28
C CYS A 262 23.19 -8.64 12.55
N ILE A 263 24.33 -8.53 11.85
CA ILE A 263 24.94 -9.66 11.14
C ILE A 263 25.35 -10.76 12.13
N GLY A 264 26.00 -10.41 13.24
CA GLY A 264 26.39 -11.36 14.29
C GLY A 264 25.19 -12.12 14.87
N VAL A 265 24.12 -11.40 15.22
CA VAL A 265 22.87 -11.99 15.74
C VAL A 265 22.20 -12.91 14.71
N VAL A 266 22.08 -12.50 13.45
CA VAL A 266 21.50 -13.34 12.39
C VAL A 266 22.32 -14.60 12.14
N LEU A 267 23.67 -14.52 12.19
CA LEU A 267 24.55 -15.68 12.06
C LEU A 267 24.43 -16.65 13.25
N LEU A 268 24.44 -16.14 14.47
CA LEU A 268 24.26 -16.94 15.70
C LEU A 268 22.92 -17.69 15.68
N ILE A 269 21.84 -16.98 15.35
CA ILE A 269 20.49 -17.54 15.26
C ILE A 269 20.41 -18.60 14.15
N LYS A 270 21.03 -18.38 12.98
CA LYS A 270 21.13 -19.40 11.91
C LYS A 270 21.91 -20.65 12.35
N GLY A 271 22.97 -20.50 13.13
CA GLY A 271 23.72 -21.62 13.71
C GLY A 271 22.85 -22.46 14.66
N LEU A 272 22.08 -21.79 15.52
CA LEU A 272 21.12 -22.43 16.42
C LEU A 272 20.07 -23.25 15.65
N TYR A 273 19.55 -22.73 14.53
CA TYR A 273 18.56 -23.40 13.68
C TYR A 273 19.11 -24.62 12.94
N HIS A 274 20.33 -24.54 12.39
CA HIS A 274 20.97 -25.69 11.76
C HIS A 274 21.20 -26.83 12.78
N THR A 275 21.46 -26.47 14.04
CA THR A 275 21.57 -27.40 15.16
C THR A 275 20.20 -27.98 15.55
N LEU A 276 19.15 -27.14 15.58
CA LEU A 276 17.76 -27.53 15.86
C LEU A 276 17.22 -28.57 14.86
N ILE A 277 17.45 -28.37 13.56
CA ILE A 277 17.03 -29.32 12.50
C ILE A 277 17.72 -30.69 12.68
N ARG A 278 18.96 -30.73 13.18
CA ARG A 278 19.68 -31.98 13.46
C ARG A 278 19.16 -32.71 14.71
N LEU A 279 18.72 -31.98 15.74
CA LEU A 279 18.24 -32.56 17.00
C LEU A 279 16.75 -32.91 17.05
N VAL A 280 15.89 -32.24 16.26
CA VAL A 280 14.44 -32.42 16.36
C VAL A 280 13.95 -33.47 15.34
N PRO A 281 13.53 -34.68 15.77
CA PRO A 281 12.94 -35.66 14.87
C PRO A 281 11.61 -35.12 14.32
N GLY A 282 11.36 -35.41 13.03
CA GLY A 282 10.16 -34.96 12.31
C GLY A 282 10.40 -33.90 11.24
N TYR A 283 11.53 -33.16 11.26
CA TYR A 283 11.87 -32.18 10.21
C TYR A 283 12.07 -32.81 8.80
N LYS A 284 12.20 -34.13 8.72
CA LYS A 284 12.34 -34.92 7.49
C LYS A 284 11.04 -35.58 7.00
N LEU A 285 9.89 -35.33 7.64
CA LEU A 285 8.60 -35.86 7.18
C LEU A 285 8.17 -35.16 5.88
N GLU A 286 7.57 -35.94 4.97
CA GLU A 286 7.02 -35.44 3.68
C GLU A 286 6.01 -34.31 3.92
N TYR A 287 5.06 -34.53 4.82
CA TYR A 287 4.13 -33.50 5.31
C TYR A 287 4.63 -32.95 6.65
N ARG A 288 5.00 -31.65 6.68
CA ARG A 288 5.47 -31.00 7.91
C ARG A 288 4.30 -30.72 8.86
N PRO A 289 4.23 -31.37 10.05
CA PRO A 289 3.14 -31.16 11.00
C PRO A 289 3.14 -29.73 11.57
N PHE A 290 1.97 -29.27 12.00
CA PHE A 290 1.71 -27.94 12.56
C PHE A 290 2.81 -27.44 13.50
N HIS A 291 3.19 -28.24 14.51
CA HIS A 291 4.18 -27.83 15.51
C HIS A 291 5.55 -27.48 14.92
N ILE A 292 5.97 -28.12 13.83
CA ILE A 292 7.24 -27.81 13.14
C ILE A 292 7.12 -26.51 12.34
N ARG A 293 5.97 -26.27 11.68
CA ARG A 293 5.70 -25.00 10.99
C ARG A 293 5.63 -23.82 11.98
N VAL A 294 5.00 -24.02 13.13
CA VAL A 294 4.98 -23.04 14.23
C VAL A 294 6.36 -22.80 14.79
N LEU A 295 7.16 -23.84 15.03
CA LEU A 295 8.54 -23.68 15.52
C LEU A 295 9.40 -22.87 14.54
N GLU A 296 9.27 -23.12 13.23
CA GLU A 296 9.95 -22.36 12.17
C GLU A 296 9.46 -20.90 12.08
N LEU A 297 8.18 -20.64 12.34
CA LEU A 297 7.59 -19.29 12.40
C LEU A 297 8.02 -18.51 13.64
N VAL A 298 7.95 -19.12 14.83
CA VAL A 298 8.39 -18.55 16.11
C VAL A 298 9.88 -18.25 16.07
N TYR A 299 10.68 -19.13 15.49
CA TYR A 299 12.12 -18.90 15.25
C TYR A 299 12.36 -17.68 14.33
N ARG A 300 11.61 -17.54 13.22
CA ARG A 300 11.71 -16.35 12.35
C ARG A 300 11.29 -15.06 13.05
N LEU A 301 10.24 -15.10 13.86
CA LEU A 301 9.80 -13.95 14.67
C LEU A 301 10.86 -13.58 15.73
N MET A 302 11.44 -14.57 16.41
CA MET A 302 12.52 -14.37 17.38
C MET A 302 13.78 -13.77 16.74
N MET A 303 14.11 -14.17 15.51
CA MET A 303 15.19 -13.54 14.74
C MET A 303 14.93 -12.04 14.55
N LEU A 304 13.76 -11.67 14.05
CA LEU A 304 13.39 -10.27 13.81
C LEU A 304 13.44 -9.46 15.11
N VAL A 305 12.84 -9.96 16.20
CA VAL A 305 12.82 -9.29 17.50
C VAL A 305 14.23 -9.13 18.07
N LEU A 306 15.07 -10.17 18.05
CA LEU A 306 16.42 -10.07 18.61
C LEU A 306 17.35 -9.20 17.76
N THR A 307 17.15 -9.12 16.45
CA THR A 307 17.85 -8.17 15.57
C THR A 307 17.46 -6.71 15.90
N VAL A 308 16.17 -6.42 16.10
CA VAL A 308 15.70 -5.08 16.51
C VAL A 308 16.25 -4.70 17.89
N LEU A 309 16.21 -5.62 18.86
CA LEU A 309 16.78 -5.40 20.20
C LEU A 309 18.30 -5.17 20.14
N ALA A 310 19.02 -5.82 19.24
CA ALA A 310 20.46 -5.61 19.07
C ALA A 310 20.80 -4.20 18.54
N VAL A 311 20.02 -3.66 17.60
CA VAL A 311 20.16 -2.25 17.16
C VAL A 311 19.93 -1.28 18.33
N MET A 312 18.85 -1.50 19.09
CA MET A 312 18.54 -0.67 20.26
C MET A 312 19.63 -0.77 21.34
N ALA A 313 20.17 -1.96 21.59
CA ALA A 313 21.25 -2.18 22.55
C ALA A 313 22.55 -1.46 22.13
N VAL A 314 22.93 -1.51 20.84
CA VAL A 314 24.11 -0.78 20.34
C VAL A 314 23.95 0.73 20.54
N PHE A 315 22.81 1.32 20.16
CA PHE A 315 22.60 2.77 20.36
C PHE A 315 22.49 3.16 21.84
N TYR A 316 22.02 2.26 22.70
CA TYR A 316 22.01 2.46 24.16
C TYR A 316 23.41 2.43 24.77
N PHE A 317 24.24 1.41 24.49
CA PHE A 317 25.62 1.32 24.98
C PHE A 317 26.55 2.42 24.44
N VAL A 318 26.17 3.03 23.32
CA VAL A 318 26.84 4.17 22.69
C VAL A 318 26.38 5.52 23.28
N GLU A 319 25.31 5.53 24.09
CA GLU A 319 24.66 6.72 24.64
C GLU A 319 24.11 7.70 23.58
N ASP A 320 23.86 7.24 22.34
CA ASP A 320 23.25 8.06 21.28
C ASP A 320 21.71 8.05 21.38
N TRP A 321 21.21 8.92 22.26
CA TRP A 321 19.79 9.19 22.45
C TRP A 321 19.03 9.62 21.17
N VAL A 322 19.70 10.16 20.15
CA VAL A 322 19.06 10.61 18.90
C VAL A 322 18.82 9.41 17.98
N LEU A 323 19.82 8.55 17.78
CA LEU A 323 19.65 7.31 17.01
C LEU A 323 18.69 6.35 17.72
N LEU A 324 18.75 6.27 19.04
CA LEU A 324 17.84 5.46 19.85
C LEU A 324 16.39 5.95 19.73
N SER A 325 16.12 7.25 19.90
CA SER A 325 14.75 7.79 19.80
C SER A 325 14.18 7.71 18.38
N LEU A 326 14.99 8.01 17.35
CA LEU A 326 14.60 7.83 15.94
C LEU A 326 14.23 6.37 15.63
N THR A 327 14.99 5.41 16.17
CA THR A 327 14.72 3.97 16.00
C THR A 327 13.42 3.56 16.68
N ILE A 328 13.13 4.07 17.89
CA ILE A 328 11.86 3.81 18.59
C ILE A 328 10.66 4.36 17.80
N ILE A 329 10.77 5.58 17.28
CA ILE A 329 9.71 6.20 16.45
C ILE A 329 9.45 5.36 15.19
N PHE A 330 10.51 4.89 14.52
CA PHE A 330 10.40 4.01 13.35
C PHE A 330 9.70 2.67 13.69
N ILE A 331 10.11 2.01 14.78
CA ILE A 331 9.48 0.76 15.26
C ILE A 331 7.99 1.01 15.58
N MET A 332 7.64 2.12 16.22
CA MET A 332 6.26 2.46 16.55
C MET A 332 5.39 2.64 15.30
N GLY A 333 5.93 3.24 14.24
CA GLY A 333 5.28 3.31 12.93
C GLY A 333 5.04 1.94 12.28
N VAL A 334 6.02 1.04 12.35
CA VAL A 334 5.90 -0.35 11.83
C VAL A 334 4.86 -1.15 12.63
N VAL A 335 4.84 -1.01 13.96
CA VAL A 335 3.82 -1.64 14.83
C VAL A 335 2.42 -1.10 14.50
N TRP A 336 2.29 0.21 14.27
CA TRP A 336 1.01 0.83 13.86
C TRP A 336 0.51 0.27 12.52
N ALA A 337 1.38 0.12 11.51
CA ALA A 337 1.03 -0.51 10.23
C ALA A 337 0.69 -2.01 10.36
N THR A 338 1.33 -2.71 11.31
CA THR A 338 1.08 -4.13 11.60
C THR A 338 -0.34 -4.36 12.15
N LYS A 339 -0.86 -3.42 12.95
CA LYS A 339 -2.21 -3.50 13.55
C LYS A 339 -3.32 -3.69 12.51
N TYR A 340 -3.24 -2.98 11.38
CA TYR A 340 -4.25 -3.04 10.32
C TYR A 340 -4.05 -4.23 9.36
N THR A 341 -2.81 -4.63 9.12
CA THR A 341 -2.49 -5.71 8.17
C THR A 341 -2.70 -7.09 8.76
N LEU A 342 -2.31 -7.33 10.02
CA LEU A 342 -2.38 -8.65 10.67
C LEU A 342 -3.74 -9.37 10.56
N PRO A 343 -4.91 -8.76 10.85
CA PRO A 343 -6.19 -9.46 10.76
C PRO A 343 -6.50 -9.99 9.35
N MET A 344 -6.08 -9.27 8.30
CA MET A 344 -6.30 -9.64 6.89
C MET A 344 -5.53 -10.90 6.45
N TYR A 345 -4.58 -11.38 7.26
CA TYR A 345 -3.77 -12.58 6.97
C TYR A 345 -4.01 -13.76 7.92
N LEU A 346 -4.97 -13.68 8.85
CA LEU A 346 -5.22 -14.75 9.83
C LEU A 346 -5.65 -16.07 9.16
N ASP A 347 -6.62 -16.06 8.25
CA ASP A 347 -7.11 -17.31 7.63
C ASP A 347 -6.11 -17.93 6.65
N LYS A 348 -5.36 -17.08 5.94
CA LYS A 348 -4.21 -17.48 5.10
C LYS A 348 -3.15 -18.16 5.96
N SER A 349 -2.87 -17.60 7.15
CA SER A 349 -1.95 -18.19 8.13
C SER A 349 -2.47 -19.53 8.68
N LYS A 350 -3.77 -19.67 9.00
CA LYS A 350 -4.37 -20.96 9.43
C LYS A 350 -4.18 -22.07 8.39
N LEU A 351 -4.37 -21.74 7.10
CA LEU A 351 -4.14 -22.65 5.98
C LEU A 351 -2.66 -23.01 5.83
N MET A 352 -1.75 -22.02 5.79
CA MET A 352 -0.29 -22.28 5.69
C MET A 352 0.28 -23.05 6.89
N LEU A 353 -0.33 -22.94 8.07
CA LEU A 353 0.02 -23.72 9.26
C LEU A 353 -0.55 -25.15 9.26
N ASN A 354 -1.33 -25.54 8.24
CA ASN A 354 -2.00 -26.84 8.12
C ASN A 354 -3.07 -27.08 9.21
N VAL A 355 -3.75 -26.02 9.66
CA VAL A 355 -4.80 -26.05 10.71
C VAL A 355 -6.18 -25.64 10.17
N GLY A 356 -6.25 -25.15 8.93
CA GLY A 356 -7.50 -24.77 8.27
C GLY A 356 -8.44 -25.95 7.96
N ALA A 357 -9.56 -25.62 7.31
CA ALA A 357 -10.54 -26.58 6.80
C ALA A 357 -10.05 -27.38 5.59
N VAL A 358 -8.96 -26.92 4.94
CA VAL A 358 -8.18 -27.68 3.95
C VAL A 358 -6.80 -27.97 4.54
N ARG A 359 -6.32 -29.22 4.36
CA ARG A 359 -5.06 -29.72 4.91
C ARG A 359 -4.25 -30.53 3.90
N GLU A 360 -2.93 -30.55 4.09
CA GLU A 360 -2.00 -31.37 3.30
C GLU A 360 -2.20 -32.87 3.56
N GLY A 361 -2.03 -33.69 2.51
CA GLY A 361 -2.27 -35.13 2.52
C GLY A 361 -3.75 -35.53 2.45
N GLU A 362 -4.68 -34.62 2.71
CA GLU A 362 -6.12 -34.84 2.64
C GLU A 362 -6.68 -34.69 1.21
N ARG A 363 -7.86 -35.28 0.97
CA ARG A 363 -8.65 -35.20 -0.26
C ARG A 363 -9.63 -34.04 -0.20
N MET A 364 -9.70 -33.26 -1.26
CA MET A 364 -10.74 -32.23 -1.49
C MET A 364 -11.38 -32.40 -2.87
N ILE A 365 -12.54 -31.78 -3.09
CA ILE A 365 -13.18 -31.69 -4.41
C ILE A 365 -12.98 -30.28 -4.95
N TYR A 366 -12.50 -30.17 -6.19
CA TYR A 366 -12.29 -28.91 -6.89
C TYR A 366 -12.70 -29.07 -8.35
N GLN A 367 -13.61 -28.20 -8.81
CA GLN A 367 -14.25 -28.28 -10.15
C GLN A 367 -14.85 -29.67 -10.46
N GLY A 368 -15.51 -30.30 -9.47
CA GLY A 368 -16.12 -31.63 -9.59
C GLY A 368 -15.13 -32.81 -9.51
N VAL A 369 -13.84 -32.58 -9.81
CA VAL A 369 -12.77 -33.58 -9.72
C VAL A 369 -12.25 -33.71 -8.28
N ALA A 370 -11.83 -34.91 -7.88
CA ALA A 370 -11.17 -35.13 -6.60
C ALA A 370 -9.67 -34.87 -6.68
N TRP A 371 -9.09 -34.26 -5.64
CA TRP A 371 -7.67 -33.90 -5.60
C TRP A 371 -7.07 -34.16 -4.22
N ARG A 372 -5.84 -34.69 -4.20
CA ARG A 372 -4.98 -34.72 -3.02
C ARG A 372 -4.33 -33.34 -2.86
N VAL A 373 -4.42 -32.77 -1.68
CA VAL A 373 -3.68 -31.56 -1.35
C VAL A 373 -2.23 -31.96 -1.10
N LYS A 374 -1.32 -31.61 -2.02
CA LYS A 374 0.10 -31.95 -1.88
C LYS A 374 0.74 -31.00 -0.87
N ASN A 375 0.93 -29.73 -1.24
CA ASN A 375 1.58 -28.72 -0.40
C ASN A 375 0.73 -27.45 -0.34
N ILE A 376 0.45 -26.92 0.87
CA ILE A 376 -0.20 -25.61 1.07
C ILE A 376 0.88 -24.55 1.33
N ASN A 377 1.06 -23.68 0.35
CA ASN A 377 1.84 -22.43 0.44
C ASN A 377 1.02 -21.29 -0.19
N PHE A 378 1.63 -20.12 -0.45
CA PHE A 378 0.97 -18.99 -1.14
C PHE A 378 0.29 -19.41 -2.46
N HIS A 379 0.90 -20.35 -3.18
CA HIS A 379 0.20 -21.25 -4.08
C HIS A 379 0.13 -22.64 -3.46
N THR A 380 -1.01 -23.30 -3.60
CA THR A 380 -1.20 -24.69 -3.23
C THR A 380 -0.99 -25.57 -4.46
N LEU A 381 -0.34 -26.73 -4.26
CA LEU A 381 -0.25 -27.78 -5.27
C LEU A 381 -1.29 -28.85 -4.95
N LEU A 382 -2.21 -29.06 -5.89
CA LEU A 382 -3.15 -30.17 -5.92
C LEU A 382 -2.64 -31.25 -6.88
N GLU A 383 -2.96 -32.50 -6.60
CA GLU A 383 -2.50 -33.67 -7.36
C GLU A 383 -3.63 -34.70 -7.46
N ASN A 384 -3.89 -35.24 -8.64
CA ASN A 384 -4.81 -36.37 -8.81
C ASN A 384 -3.99 -37.60 -9.28
N PRO A 385 -3.80 -38.61 -8.41
CA PRO A 385 -3.01 -39.81 -8.72
C PRO A 385 -3.54 -40.67 -9.87
N ASP A 386 -4.84 -40.72 -10.13
CA ASP A 386 -5.41 -41.54 -11.22
C ASP A 386 -5.36 -40.83 -12.58
N LEU A 387 -5.53 -39.50 -12.59
CA LEU A 387 -5.30 -38.66 -13.78
C LEU A 387 -3.80 -38.47 -14.10
N GLY A 388 -2.92 -38.57 -13.10
CA GLY A 388 -1.48 -38.33 -13.23
C GLY A 388 -1.09 -36.84 -13.38
N ILE A 389 -1.97 -35.92 -13.00
CA ILE A 389 -1.79 -34.47 -13.19
C ILE A 389 -1.65 -33.70 -11.87
N THR A 390 -0.98 -32.55 -11.93
CA THR A 390 -0.91 -31.58 -10.82
C THR A 390 -1.44 -30.22 -11.25
N LEU A 391 -2.13 -29.54 -10.35
CA LEU A 391 -2.75 -28.22 -10.55
C LEU A 391 -2.23 -27.25 -9.49
N ARG A 392 -1.87 -26.03 -9.91
CA ARG A 392 -1.34 -24.98 -9.02
C ARG A 392 -2.36 -23.85 -8.88
N ILE A 393 -3.00 -23.77 -7.71
CA ILE A 393 -3.99 -22.73 -7.39
C ILE A 393 -3.44 -21.73 -6.36
N PRO A 394 -3.87 -20.45 -6.35
CA PRO A 394 -3.60 -19.53 -5.25
C PRO A 394 -4.28 -20.00 -3.96
N ILE A 395 -3.67 -19.73 -2.80
CA ILE A 395 -4.20 -20.13 -1.47
C ILE A 395 -5.62 -19.58 -1.18
N MET A 396 -6.04 -18.52 -1.87
CA MET A 396 -7.36 -17.91 -1.69
C MET A 396 -8.50 -18.83 -2.12
N GLU A 397 -8.29 -19.70 -3.10
CA GLU A 397 -9.30 -20.65 -3.62
C GLU A 397 -9.60 -21.79 -2.64
N LEU A 398 -8.77 -21.99 -1.61
CA LEU A 398 -9.03 -22.90 -0.50
C LEU A 398 -9.96 -22.28 0.57
N ILE A 399 -10.17 -20.97 0.57
CA ILE A 399 -11.01 -20.30 1.56
C ILE A 399 -12.47 -20.69 1.29
N GLY A 400 -13.15 -21.21 2.32
CA GLY A 400 -14.50 -21.78 2.18
C GLY A 400 -14.55 -23.17 1.53
N LYS A 401 -13.41 -23.82 1.28
CA LYS A 401 -13.34 -25.24 0.90
C LYS A 401 -13.07 -26.12 2.12
N THR A 402 -13.36 -27.41 1.98
CA THR A 402 -13.12 -28.45 2.97
C THR A 402 -12.31 -29.59 2.36
N SER A 403 -11.41 -30.17 3.15
CA SER A 403 -10.80 -31.48 2.88
C SER A 403 -11.26 -32.52 3.89
N ARG A 404 -11.02 -33.79 3.57
CA ARG A 404 -11.12 -34.92 4.49
C ARG A 404 -9.97 -35.89 4.27
N ARG A 405 -9.74 -36.78 5.24
CA ARG A 405 -8.83 -37.91 5.04
C ARG A 405 -9.24 -38.74 3.83
N CYS A 406 -8.25 -39.25 3.11
CA CYS A 406 -8.42 -40.20 2.02
C CYS A 406 -8.08 -41.60 2.52
N ASP A 407 -8.88 -42.58 2.14
CA ASP A 407 -8.60 -43.98 2.42
C ASP A 407 -7.68 -44.57 1.34
N PRO A 408 -6.80 -45.56 1.66
CA PRO A 408 -5.81 -46.08 0.71
C PRO A 408 -6.40 -46.74 -0.55
N HIS A 409 -7.65 -47.20 -0.47
CA HIS A 409 -8.37 -47.87 -1.56
C HIS A 409 -9.34 -46.94 -2.32
N GLU A 410 -9.39 -45.65 -1.97
CA GLU A 410 -10.33 -44.72 -2.61
C GLU A 410 -9.78 -44.17 -3.95
N SER A 411 -10.50 -44.40 -5.05
CA SER A 411 -10.15 -43.86 -6.36
C SER A 411 -10.38 -42.35 -6.47
N TRP A 412 -9.49 -41.68 -7.18
CA TRP A 412 -9.47 -40.24 -7.46
C TRP A 412 -10.11 -39.87 -8.80
N PHE A 413 -10.20 -40.83 -9.72
CA PHE A 413 -10.90 -40.69 -11.00
C PHE A 413 -11.33 -42.08 -11.51
N PRO A 414 -12.55 -42.28 -12.06
CA PRO A 414 -13.10 -43.60 -12.37
C PRO A 414 -12.33 -44.41 -13.42
N CYS A 415 -11.41 -43.79 -14.15
CA CYS A 415 -10.53 -44.44 -15.12
C CYS A 415 -9.15 -43.80 -15.16
N ARG A 416 -8.19 -44.53 -15.73
CA ARG A 416 -6.82 -44.09 -16.01
C ARG A 416 -6.59 -43.98 -17.51
N LYS A 417 -5.45 -43.43 -17.89
CA LYS A 417 -5.05 -43.37 -19.30
C LYS A 417 -4.87 -44.79 -19.86
N ASN A 418 -5.42 -45.03 -21.04
CA ASN A 418 -5.54 -46.30 -21.76
C ASN A 418 -6.63 -47.27 -21.24
N ASP A 419 -7.36 -46.94 -20.18
CA ASP A 419 -8.53 -47.74 -19.75
C ASP A 419 -9.64 -47.70 -20.81
N TRP A 420 -10.46 -48.75 -20.86
CA TRP A 420 -11.66 -48.81 -21.69
C TRP A 420 -12.92 -48.58 -20.86
N VAL A 421 -13.78 -47.67 -21.32
CA VAL A 421 -15.01 -47.30 -20.63
C VAL A 421 -16.23 -47.49 -21.54
N ILE A 422 -17.39 -47.77 -20.92
CA ILE A 422 -18.72 -47.59 -21.50
C ILE A 422 -19.40 -46.43 -20.77
N LEU A 423 -20.00 -45.50 -21.52
CA LEU A 423 -20.82 -44.41 -20.99
C LEU A 423 -22.31 -44.75 -21.00
N SER A 424 -23.12 -44.00 -20.25
CA SER A 424 -24.58 -44.16 -20.21
C SER A 424 -25.28 -43.96 -21.56
N ASP A 425 -24.67 -43.27 -22.52
CA ASP A 425 -25.16 -43.16 -23.91
C ASP A 425 -24.80 -44.38 -24.80
N GLY A 426 -24.19 -45.42 -24.22
CA GLY A 426 -23.73 -46.61 -24.93
C GLY A 426 -22.38 -46.45 -25.65
N THR A 427 -21.75 -45.26 -25.62
CA THR A 427 -20.43 -45.05 -26.22
C THR A 427 -19.38 -45.90 -25.51
N ARG A 428 -18.72 -46.79 -26.25
CA ARG A 428 -17.54 -47.54 -25.79
C ARG A 428 -16.27 -47.06 -26.47
N GLY A 429 -15.26 -46.69 -25.68
CA GLY A 429 -13.96 -46.25 -26.19
C GLY A 429 -12.81 -46.41 -25.19
N GLY A 430 -11.59 -46.38 -25.71
CA GLY A 430 -10.36 -46.33 -24.91
C GLY A 430 -9.97 -44.89 -24.59
N VAL A 431 -9.63 -44.61 -23.34
CA VAL A 431 -9.28 -43.28 -22.83
C VAL A 431 -7.87 -42.88 -23.30
N THR A 432 -7.76 -41.96 -24.24
CA THR A 432 -6.45 -41.53 -24.80
C THR A 432 -5.88 -40.29 -24.12
N HIS A 433 -6.74 -39.36 -23.69
CA HIS A 433 -6.35 -38.14 -22.99
C HIS A 433 -7.24 -37.91 -21.76
N LEU A 434 -6.61 -37.44 -20.69
CA LEU A 434 -7.22 -37.10 -19.41
C LEU A 434 -6.66 -35.75 -18.93
N SER A 435 -7.55 -34.80 -18.67
CA SER A 435 -7.29 -33.52 -18.04
C SER A 435 -8.38 -33.22 -17.02
N HIS A 436 -8.14 -32.26 -16.13
CA HIS A 436 -9.18 -31.67 -15.29
C HIS A 436 -10.30 -30.98 -16.08
N GLU A 437 -10.01 -30.53 -17.31
CA GLU A 437 -10.96 -29.86 -18.20
C GLU A 437 -11.66 -30.82 -19.16
N THR A 438 -10.91 -31.75 -19.78
CA THR A 438 -11.42 -32.61 -20.86
C THR A 438 -10.98 -34.07 -20.77
N VAL A 439 -11.81 -34.96 -21.33
CA VAL A 439 -11.53 -36.39 -21.51
C VAL A 439 -11.71 -36.74 -22.99
N GLU A 440 -10.74 -37.45 -23.58
CA GLU A 440 -10.82 -37.95 -24.96
C GLU A 440 -10.95 -39.47 -24.96
N LEU A 441 -11.97 -39.98 -25.66
CA LEU A 441 -12.12 -41.40 -25.97
C LEU A 441 -11.84 -41.66 -27.45
N VAL A 442 -11.01 -42.66 -27.75
CA VAL A 442 -10.91 -43.26 -29.09
C VAL A 442 -11.88 -44.43 -29.19
N LEU A 443 -12.79 -44.33 -30.16
CA LEU A 443 -13.75 -45.36 -30.52
C LEU A 443 -13.09 -46.43 -31.41
N ARG A 444 -13.67 -47.63 -31.43
CA ARG A 444 -13.20 -48.70 -32.33
C ARG A 444 -13.37 -48.28 -33.78
N GLY A 445 -12.25 -48.10 -34.49
CA GLY A 445 -12.19 -47.48 -35.83
C GLY A 445 -11.38 -46.18 -35.88
N GLY A 446 -10.89 -45.68 -34.74
CA GLY A 446 -9.96 -44.54 -34.67
C GLY A 446 -10.62 -43.16 -34.54
N ALA A 447 -11.95 -43.08 -34.67
CA ALA A 447 -12.70 -41.86 -34.40
C ALA A 447 -12.55 -41.42 -32.93
N LYS A 448 -12.40 -40.11 -32.70
CA LYS A 448 -12.24 -39.51 -31.37
C LYS A 448 -13.54 -38.81 -30.95
N LYS A 449 -13.93 -38.96 -29.68
CA LYS A 449 -15.04 -38.23 -29.05
C LYS A 449 -14.53 -37.59 -27.75
N THR A 450 -14.58 -36.27 -27.68
CA THR A 450 -14.07 -35.46 -26.57
C THR A 450 -15.21 -34.90 -25.76
N TYR A 451 -15.07 -34.91 -24.44
CA TYR A 451 -16.04 -34.41 -23.47
C TYR A 451 -15.38 -33.39 -22.55
N GLN A 452 -16.16 -32.49 -21.94
CA GLN A 452 -15.70 -31.84 -20.72
C GLN A 452 -15.66 -32.87 -19.59
N THR A 453 -14.73 -32.74 -18.65
CA THR A 453 -14.55 -33.71 -17.56
C THR A 453 -15.78 -33.77 -16.64
N ALA A 454 -16.52 -32.67 -16.48
CA ALA A 454 -17.82 -32.67 -15.78
C ALA A 454 -18.87 -33.53 -16.50
N ASP A 455 -19.03 -33.37 -17.82
CA ASP A 455 -19.99 -34.13 -18.63
C ASP A 455 -19.63 -35.61 -18.66
N PHE A 456 -18.34 -35.93 -18.79
CA PHE A 456 -17.83 -37.31 -18.75
C PHE A 456 -18.17 -38.01 -17.43
N LEU A 457 -18.00 -37.31 -16.29
CA LEU A 457 -18.37 -37.84 -14.97
C LEU A 457 -19.90 -37.98 -14.82
N ALA A 458 -20.68 -37.04 -15.38
CA ALA A 458 -22.14 -37.11 -15.39
C ALA A 458 -22.69 -38.27 -16.24
N MET A 459 -21.95 -38.73 -17.26
CA MET A 459 -22.27 -39.92 -18.06
C MET A 459 -21.94 -41.26 -17.38
N THR A 460 -21.61 -41.25 -16.09
CA THR A 460 -21.40 -42.43 -15.22
C THR A 460 -20.53 -43.52 -15.88
N PRO A 461 -19.23 -43.27 -16.09
CA PRO A 461 -18.36 -44.14 -16.87
C PRO A 461 -18.12 -45.49 -16.19
N LEU A 462 -18.60 -46.57 -16.83
CA LEU A 462 -18.33 -47.95 -16.46
C LEU A 462 -16.94 -48.35 -16.97
N ASN A 463 -15.97 -48.48 -16.07
CA ASN A 463 -14.61 -48.91 -16.41
C ASN A 463 -14.54 -50.43 -16.59
N LEU A 464 -14.21 -50.88 -17.81
CA LEU A 464 -14.05 -52.28 -18.17
C LEU A 464 -12.61 -52.78 -17.94
N SER A 465 -11.62 -51.89 -17.84
CA SER A 465 -10.20 -52.27 -17.75
C SER A 465 -9.76 -52.80 -16.38
N VAL A 466 -10.67 -52.86 -15.40
CA VAL A 466 -10.51 -53.66 -14.19
C VAL A 466 -10.82 -55.12 -14.51
N ASN A 467 -12.11 -55.49 -14.49
CA ASN A 467 -12.69 -56.74 -14.95
C ASN A 467 -14.12 -56.43 -15.44
N PHE A 468 -14.71 -57.26 -16.29
CA PHE A 468 -16.09 -57.05 -16.76
C PHE A 468 -16.86 -58.35 -16.93
N ARG A 469 -18.19 -58.25 -16.78
CA ARG A 469 -19.15 -59.34 -17.01
C ARG A 469 -19.88 -59.12 -18.33
N ILE A 470 -19.92 -60.13 -19.19
CA ILE A 470 -20.86 -60.22 -20.31
C ILE A 470 -21.99 -61.16 -19.88
N LYS A 471 -23.23 -60.77 -20.20
CA LYS A 471 -24.41 -61.65 -20.17
C LYS A 471 -24.97 -61.77 -21.58
N VAL A 472 -25.20 -62.99 -22.05
CA VAL A 472 -25.83 -63.27 -23.36
C VAL A 472 -27.06 -64.15 -23.12
N PRO A 473 -28.29 -63.68 -23.39
CA PRO A 473 -29.48 -64.53 -23.36
C PRO A 473 -29.50 -65.45 -24.58
N PHE A 474 -29.96 -66.68 -24.39
CA PHE A 474 -30.13 -67.66 -25.46
C PHE A 474 -31.39 -68.50 -25.22
N GLY A 475 -32.35 -68.44 -26.14
CA GLY A 475 -33.60 -69.18 -26.05
C GLY A 475 -33.58 -70.49 -26.84
N ILE A 476 -34.11 -71.55 -26.24
CA ILE A 476 -34.39 -72.84 -26.90
C ILE A 476 -35.91 -73.10 -26.94
N GLY A 477 -36.38 -74.01 -27.78
CA GLY A 477 -37.79 -74.37 -27.87
C GLY A 477 -38.31 -75.16 -26.67
N TYR A 478 -39.62 -75.07 -26.44
CA TYR A 478 -40.33 -75.78 -25.37
C TYR A 478 -40.26 -77.32 -25.48
N GLY A 479 -39.88 -77.88 -26.64
CA GLY A 479 -39.61 -79.32 -26.77
C GLY A 479 -38.53 -79.83 -25.81
N HIS A 480 -37.61 -78.95 -25.39
CA HIS A 480 -36.49 -79.27 -24.51
C HIS A 480 -36.78 -79.04 -23.00
N GLN A 481 -38.04 -78.81 -22.60
CA GLN A 481 -38.41 -78.45 -21.22
C GLN A 481 -37.88 -79.37 -20.12
N LYS A 482 -37.70 -80.68 -20.41
CA LYS A 482 -37.18 -81.67 -19.45
C LYS A 482 -35.71 -81.46 -19.08
N ASP A 483 -34.93 -80.89 -20.00
CA ASP A 483 -33.47 -80.78 -19.92
C ASP A 483 -32.98 -79.33 -19.80
N ALA A 484 -33.87 -78.35 -20.01
CA ALA A 484 -33.58 -76.92 -20.04
C ALA A 484 -33.04 -76.34 -18.72
N THR A 485 -33.26 -77.01 -17.58
CA THR A 485 -32.83 -76.58 -16.25
C THR A 485 -31.63 -77.35 -15.70
N THR A 486 -31.16 -78.39 -16.39
CA THR A 486 -30.08 -79.29 -15.94
C THR A 486 -29.10 -79.60 -17.08
N THR A 487 -29.46 -80.53 -17.96
CA THR A 487 -28.57 -81.11 -18.99
C THR A 487 -28.10 -80.07 -20.00
N ILE A 488 -28.98 -79.15 -20.41
CA ILE A 488 -28.67 -78.15 -21.45
C ILE A 488 -27.75 -77.03 -20.92
N PRO A 489 -27.97 -76.44 -19.74
CA PRO A 489 -27.00 -75.57 -19.09
C PRO A 489 -25.59 -76.19 -18.99
N GLU A 490 -25.48 -77.46 -18.59
CA GLU A 490 -24.19 -78.16 -18.47
C GLU A 490 -23.51 -78.34 -19.84
N LEU A 491 -24.22 -78.87 -20.84
CA LEU A 491 -23.70 -79.07 -22.20
C LEU A 491 -23.29 -77.75 -22.87
N LEU A 492 -24.11 -76.69 -22.73
CA LEU A 492 -23.80 -75.37 -23.29
C LEU A 492 -22.59 -74.74 -22.60
N SER A 493 -22.44 -74.92 -21.28
CA SER A 493 -21.28 -74.44 -20.55
C SER A 493 -20.00 -75.17 -20.97
N ALA A 494 -20.05 -76.50 -21.15
CA ALA A 494 -18.92 -77.30 -21.61
C ALA A 494 -18.49 -76.92 -23.03
N PHE A 495 -19.44 -76.75 -23.95
CA PHE A 495 -19.16 -76.32 -25.33
C PHE A 495 -18.55 -74.92 -25.38
N ILE A 496 -19.10 -73.96 -24.64
CA ILE A 496 -18.57 -72.58 -24.62
C ILE A 496 -17.16 -72.54 -24.03
N GLN A 497 -16.86 -73.35 -23.01
CA GLN A 497 -15.50 -73.49 -22.48
C GLN A 497 -14.52 -73.96 -23.55
N GLU A 498 -14.86 -75.03 -24.30
CA GLU A 498 -14.03 -75.57 -25.37
C GLU A 498 -13.79 -74.53 -26.48
N GLN A 499 -14.78 -73.71 -26.83
CA GLN A 499 -14.64 -72.65 -27.83
C GLN A 499 -13.82 -71.43 -27.33
N ILE A 500 -13.91 -71.10 -26.04
CA ILE A 500 -13.07 -70.07 -25.40
C ILE A 500 -11.60 -70.49 -25.42
N GLU A 501 -11.31 -71.77 -25.22
CA GLU A 501 -9.97 -72.35 -25.35
C GLU A 501 -9.49 -72.34 -26.81
N LYS A 502 -10.31 -72.80 -27.76
CA LYS A 502 -10.00 -72.79 -29.21
C LYS A 502 -9.72 -71.40 -29.78
N GLU A 503 -10.42 -70.35 -29.34
CA GLU A 503 -10.17 -68.97 -29.76
C GLU A 503 -9.13 -68.22 -28.90
N GLY A 504 -8.50 -68.89 -27.92
CA GLY A 504 -7.37 -68.34 -27.15
C GLY A 504 -7.76 -67.30 -26.09
N TYR A 505 -9.00 -67.31 -25.59
CA TYR A 505 -9.47 -66.39 -24.54
C TYR A 505 -9.44 -67.00 -23.13
N ALA A 506 -9.08 -68.28 -22.99
CA ALA A 506 -9.10 -69.02 -21.72
C ALA A 506 -8.24 -68.36 -20.62
N ASP A 507 -7.05 -67.86 -20.94
CA ASP A 507 -6.17 -67.17 -19.99
C ASP A 507 -6.79 -65.88 -19.41
N ASP A 508 -7.75 -65.26 -20.09
CA ASP A 508 -8.44 -64.05 -19.64
C ASP A 508 -9.85 -64.29 -19.09
N LEU A 509 -10.36 -65.52 -19.16
CA LEU A 509 -11.60 -65.92 -18.50
C LEU A 509 -11.39 -66.03 -16.99
N LEU A 510 -12.30 -65.49 -16.20
CA LEU A 510 -12.31 -65.56 -14.73
C LEU A 510 -13.39 -66.50 -14.20
N ASN A 511 -14.52 -66.59 -14.90
CA ASN A 511 -15.66 -67.43 -14.55
C ASN A 511 -16.58 -67.56 -15.78
N LEU A 512 -17.08 -68.77 -16.04
CA LEU A 512 -18.12 -69.08 -17.02
C LEU A 512 -19.24 -69.81 -16.28
N ARG A 513 -20.49 -69.43 -16.56
CA ARG A 513 -21.67 -70.16 -16.10
C ARG A 513 -22.80 -70.02 -17.11
N VAL A 514 -23.59 -71.07 -17.26
CA VAL A 514 -24.89 -71.02 -17.93
C VAL A 514 -25.96 -71.29 -16.88
N GLU A 515 -26.99 -70.45 -16.83
CA GLU A 515 -28.13 -70.58 -15.90
C GLU A 515 -29.44 -70.52 -16.70
N PHE A 516 -30.47 -71.26 -16.28
CA PHE A 516 -31.83 -71.04 -16.77
C PHE A 516 -32.35 -69.69 -16.25
N ALA A 517 -32.84 -68.82 -17.14
CA ALA A 517 -33.23 -67.46 -16.81
C ALA A 517 -34.75 -67.32 -16.62
N GLN A 518 -35.56 -67.77 -17.58
CA GLN A 518 -37.03 -67.70 -17.52
C GLN A 518 -37.71 -68.61 -18.55
N ALA A 519 -38.99 -68.91 -18.31
CA ALA A 519 -39.89 -69.43 -19.33
C ALA A 519 -40.56 -68.24 -20.04
N GLY A 520 -40.14 -67.95 -21.28
CA GLY A 520 -40.64 -66.87 -22.11
C GLY A 520 -41.87 -67.25 -22.95
N ALA A 521 -42.48 -66.29 -23.65
CA ALA A 521 -43.74 -66.48 -24.36
C ALA A 521 -43.70 -67.47 -25.55
N SER A 522 -42.50 -67.81 -26.05
CA SER A 522 -42.31 -68.86 -27.07
C SER A 522 -40.98 -69.62 -26.91
N SER A 523 -40.23 -69.33 -25.85
CA SER A 523 -38.86 -69.79 -25.62
C SER A 523 -38.65 -70.20 -24.17
N LEU A 524 -37.70 -71.12 -23.96
CA LEU A 524 -37.07 -71.37 -22.68
C LEU A 524 -35.73 -70.63 -22.70
N ASP A 525 -35.64 -69.55 -21.93
CA ASP A 525 -34.49 -68.63 -21.99
C ASP A 525 -33.43 -69.06 -20.99
N LEU A 526 -32.22 -69.30 -21.48
CA LEU A 526 -30.99 -69.43 -20.70
C LEU A 526 -30.21 -68.10 -20.73
N VAL A 527 -29.30 -67.92 -19.79
CA VAL A 527 -28.31 -66.85 -19.79
C VAL A 527 -26.90 -67.40 -19.64
N VAL A 528 -26.05 -67.11 -20.61
CA VAL A 528 -24.60 -67.32 -20.52
C VAL A 528 -24.00 -66.12 -19.81
N ILE A 529 -23.30 -66.37 -18.70
CA ILE A 529 -22.61 -65.37 -17.89
C ILE A 529 -21.11 -65.67 -17.97
N THR A 530 -20.34 -64.70 -18.46
CA THR A 530 -18.88 -64.78 -18.56
C THR A 530 -18.24 -63.57 -17.89
N ASP A 531 -17.27 -63.80 -17.03
CA ASP A 531 -16.42 -62.77 -16.43
C ASP A 531 -15.03 -62.81 -17.08
N PHE A 532 -14.56 -61.67 -17.58
CA PHE A 532 -13.27 -61.53 -18.24
C PHE A 532 -12.39 -60.50 -17.53
N LYS A 533 -11.08 -60.70 -17.64
CA LYS A 533 -10.05 -59.71 -17.26
C LYS A 533 -10.16 -58.45 -18.13
N GLY A 534 -9.85 -57.29 -17.54
CA GLY A 534 -9.91 -56.00 -18.23
C GLY A 534 -8.98 -55.83 -19.44
N SER A 535 -8.00 -56.74 -19.60
CA SER A 535 -7.21 -56.97 -20.82
C SER A 535 -8.08 -57.10 -22.08
N GLN A 536 -9.22 -57.80 -21.98
CA GLN A 536 -10.11 -58.08 -23.11
C GLN A 536 -11.17 -56.99 -23.37
N ALA A 537 -11.16 -55.89 -22.59
CA ALA A 537 -12.08 -54.77 -22.77
C ALA A 537 -12.10 -54.13 -24.17
N PRO A 538 -10.99 -54.06 -24.96
CA PRO A 538 -11.01 -53.59 -26.35
C PRO A 538 -11.93 -54.44 -27.25
N VAL A 539 -12.02 -55.74 -26.98
CA VAL A 539 -12.76 -56.71 -27.79
C VAL A 539 -14.12 -57.11 -27.19
N TYR A 540 -14.63 -56.42 -26.16
CA TYR A 540 -15.96 -56.62 -25.56
C TYR A 540 -17.06 -56.99 -26.58
N ASN A 541 -17.34 -56.12 -27.57
CA ASN A 541 -18.37 -56.38 -28.61
C ASN A 541 -18.04 -57.55 -29.57
N ARG A 542 -16.78 -58.04 -29.62
CA ARG A 542 -16.44 -59.29 -30.31
C ARG A 542 -16.83 -60.46 -29.41
N LEU A 543 -16.40 -60.48 -28.15
CA LEU A 543 -16.72 -61.56 -27.21
C LEU A 543 -18.23 -61.78 -27.07
N THR A 544 -19.04 -60.73 -26.95
CA THR A 544 -20.52 -60.83 -26.93
C THR A 544 -21.06 -61.56 -28.16
N ARG A 545 -20.47 -61.32 -29.35
CA ARG A 545 -20.88 -61.96 -30.61
C ARG A 545 -20.31 -63.38 -30.77
N SER A 546 -19.08 -63.61 -30.32
CA SER A 546 -18.48 -64.95 -30.27
C SER A 546 -19.33 -65.87 -29.41
N ILE A 547 -19.73 -65.43 -28.20
CA ILE A 547 -20.62 -66.17 -27.29
C ILE A 547 -21.99 -66.43 -27.95
N GLN A 548 -22.62 -65.42 -28.54
CA GLN A 548 -23.91 -65.60 -29.23
C GLN A 548 -23.83 -66.63 -30.36
N ARG A 549 -22.76 -66.59 -31.16
CA ARG A 549 -22.49 -67.56 -32.23
C ARG A 549 -22.26 -68.96 -31.63
N TRP A 550 -21.41 -69.10 -30.60
CA TRP A 550 -21.16 -70.39 -29.94
C TRP A 550 -22.45 -71.03 -29.38
N CYS A 551 -23.44 -70.23 -28.94
CA CYS A 551 -24.75 -70.76 -28.54
C CYS A 551 -25.53 -71.37 -29.72
N VAL A 552 -25.47 -70.74 -30.90
CA VAL A 552 -26.09 -71.24 -32.14
C VAL A 552 -25.33 -72.46 -32.69
N ASP A 553 -24.00 -72.45 -32.60
CA ASP A 553 -23.14 -73.59 -32.95
C ASP A 553 -23.47 -74.79 -32.03
N ALA A 554 -23.59 -74.57 -30.72
CA ALA A 554 -23.99 -75.58 -29.74
C ALA A 554 -25.39 -76.15 -30.02
N ALA A 555 -26.38 -75.30 -30.25
CA ALA A 555 -27.73 -75.74 -30.59
C ALA A 555 -27.78 -76.56 -31.89
N SER A 556 -26.95 -76.21 -32.88
CA SER A 556 -26.78 -76.98 -34.10
C SER A 556 -26.13 -78.35 -33.85
N GLN A 557 -25.16 -78.43 -32.92
CA GLN A 557 -24.47 -79.68 -32.57
C GLN A 557 -25.31 -80.63 -31.70
N TYR A 558 -26.06 -80.09 -30.74
CA TYR A 558 -26.89 -80.86 -29.80
C TYR A 558 -28.35 -81.01 -30.24
N ASN A 559 -28.70 -80.52 -31.44
CA ASN A 559 -30.04 -80.52 -32.02
C ASN A 559 -31.09 -79.89 -31.08
N TRP A 560 -30.81 -78.67 -30.61
CA TRP A 560 -31.76 -77.83 -29.90
C TRP A 560 -32.47 -76.90 -30.87
N ASP A 561 -33.80 -76.86 -30.85
CA ASP A 561 -34.54 -75.94 -31.72
C ASP A 561 -34.44 -74.50 -31.23
N ILE A 562 -34.11 -73.58 -32.14
CA ILE A 562 -34.12 -72.13 -31.85
C ILE A 562 -35.54 -71.63 -32.12
N PRO A 563 -36.25 -71.09 -31.11
CA PRO A 563 -37.69 -70.87 -31.21
C PRO A 563 -38.05 -69.67 -32.08
N PHE A 564 -39.04 -69.88 -32.95
CA PHE A 564 -39.78 -68.81 -33.61
C PHE A 564 -40.95 -68.34 -32.71
N PRO A 565 -41.48 -67.12 -32.90
CA PRO A 565 -42.70 -66.68 -32.22
C PRO A 565 -43.86 -67.64 -32.49
N GLN A 566 -44.39 -68.26 -31.44
CA GLN A 566 -45.49 -69.22 -31.52
C GLN A 566 -46.83 -68.52 -31.29
N ILE A 567 -47.83 -68.87 -32.10
CA ILE A 567 -49.20 -68.35 -31.98
C ILE A 567 -50.16 -69.54 -31.99
N ALA A 568 -50.85 -69.79 -30.87
CA ALA A 568 -51.94 -70.74 -30.81
C ALA A 568 -53.20 -70.14 -31.46
N VAL A 569 -53.59 -70.64 -32.63
CA VAL A 569 -54.82 -70.22 -33.32
C VAL A 569 -55.93 -71.20 -32.99
N HIS A 570 -56.86 -70.78 -32.12
CA HIS A 570 -58.09 -71.54 -31.87
C HIS A 570 -59.06 -71.34 -33.03
N LEU A 571 -59.27 -72.39 -33.84
CA LEU A 571 -60.27 -72.40 -34.90
C LEU A 571 -61.67 -72.65 -34.30
N PRO A 572 -62.72 -71.98 -34.80
CA PRO A 572 -64.09 -72.19 -34.31
C PRO A 572 -64.65 -73.53 -34.81
N GLY A 573 -64.35 -74.61 -34.08
CA GLY A 573 -64.85 -75.96 -34.37
C GLY A 573 -64.38 -77.04 -33.40
N ASP A 574 -63.18 -76.93 -32.82
CA ASP A 574 -62.53 -78.00 -32.04
C ASP A 574 -63.04 -78.15 -30.58
N SER A 575 -64.35 -77.97 -30.36
CA SER A 575 -64.98 -78.02 -29.03
C SER A 575 -65.69 -79.34 -28.71
N VAL A 576 -65.11 -80.49 -29.11
CA VAL A 576 -65.59 -81.83 -28.71
C VAL A 576 -64.41 -82.79 -28.47
N MET A 577 -64.54 -83.65 -27.44
CA MET A 577 -63.62 -84.74 -27.06
C MET A 577 -62.31 -84.33 -26.38
N SER A 578 -62.47 -83.84 -25.14
CA SER A 578 -61.55 -84.12 -24.02
C SER A 578 -61.71 -85.56 -23.52
#